data_AF-A0A7C9PXS0-F1
#
_entry.id   AF-A0A7C9PXS0-F1
#
_cell.length_a   1.000
_cell.length_b   1.000
_cell.length_c   1.000
_cell.angle_alpha   90.00
_cell.angle_beta   90.00
_cell.angle_gamma   90.00
#
_symmetry.space_group_name_H-M   'P 1'
#
loop_
_entity.id
_entity.type
_entity.pdbx_description
1 polymer ?
#
loop_
_entity_poly.entity_id
_entity_poly.type
_entity_poly.pdbx_seq_one_letter_code
_entity_poly.pdbx_strand_id
1 'polypeptide(L)'
;MGNKHRTHGKRVQFWVKRFFEALLDFAYEDERAIWHSTTELEFAEIDKKILVALGAKAGGNCPLEEWKVREALVYYLPKFLGILEDRRKIKKGRGSELGHFKLNLWHSDKEKNLEQFDKEWQQRVKRLEIEPNSKGTTSYPGLELEAQEQEVIPICKSLKISSPGNGIPKVIRYIV
;
A
#
# COMPACT_ATOMS: atom_id res chain seq x y z
N MET A 1 -22.90 -14.81 1.71
CA MET A 1 -22.01 -14.31 0.64
C MET A 1 -20.70 -15.06 0.76
N GLY A 2 -20.27 -15.75 -0.29
CA GLY A 2 -19.14 -16.69 -0.24
C GLY A 2 -17.85 -16.05 0.30
N ASN A 3 -17.13 -16.80 1.12
CA ASN A 3 -15.78 -16.44 1.56
C ASN A 3 -14.88 -16.42 0.32
N LYS A 4 -14.65 -15.24 -0.25
CA LYS A 4 -13.55 -15.04 -1.19
C LYS A 4 -12.26 -15.25 -0.40
N HIS A 5 -11.52 -16.31 -0.71
CA HIS A 5 -10.17 -16.49 -0.18
C HIS A 5 -9.31 -15.31 -0.65
N ARG A 6 -8.96 -14.43 0.28
CA ARG A 6 -8.07 -13.29 0.00
C ARG A 6 -6.64 -13.78 0.08
N THR A 7 -5.83 -13.39 -0.90
CA THR A 7 -4.43 -13.81 -0.97
C THR A 7 -3.55 -12.80 -0.24
N HIS A 8 -2.54 -13.31 0.46
CA HIS A 8 -1.58 -12.48 1.21
C HIS A 8 -0.15 -12.62 0.66
N GLY A 9 -0.02 -13.13 -0.57
CA GLY A 9 1.26 -13.41 -1.20
C GLY A 9 2.06 -12.16 -1.56
N LYS A 10 3.33 -12.34 -1.94
CA LYS A 10 4.31 -11.27 -2.20
C LYS A 10 3.80 -10.17 -3.14
N ARG A 11 3.06 -10.55 -4.20
CA ARG A 11 2.49 -9.57 -5.15
C ARG A 11 1.45 -8.67 -4.48
N VAL A 12 0.65 -9.20 -3.56
CA VAL A 12 -0.35 -8.42 -2.81
C VAL A 12 0.33 -7.49 -1.82
N GLN A 13 1.26 -8.03 -1.03
CA GLN A 13 2.09 -7.24 -0.12
C GLN A 13 2.73 -6.05 -0.84
N PHE A 14 3.33 -6.29 -2.00
CA PHE A 14 4.01 -5.26 -2.78
C PHE A 14 3.10 -4.08 -3.13
N TRP A 15 1.92 -4.34 -3.72
CA TRP A 15 1.06 -3.24 -4.16
C TRP A 15 0.38 -2.54 -2.98
N VAL A 16 0.09 -3.25 -1.89
CA VAL A 16 -0.45 -2.64 -0.66
C VAL A 16 0.62 -1.76 -0.01
N LYS A 17 1.86 -2.23 0.08
CA LYS A 17 3.00 -1.44 0.60
C LYS A 17 3.19 -0.16 -0.21
N ARG A 18 3.18 -0.27 -1.55
CA ARG A 18 3.27 0.91 -2.44
C ARG A 18 2.14 1.90 -2.22
N PHE A 19 0.91 1.42 -2.01
CA PHE A 19 -0.19 2.31 -1.69
C PHE A 19 -0.02 2.97 -0.31
N PHE A 20 0.41 2.21 0.70
CA PHE A 20 0.71 2.74 2.04
C PHE A 20 1.82 3.79 1.99
N GLU A 21 2.90 3.55 1.24
CA GLU A 21 3.97 4.52 1.03
C GLU A 21 3.45 5.82 0.41
N ALA A 22 2.59 5.74 -0.61
CA ALA A 22 2.02 6.92 -1.23
C ALA A 22 1.07 7.70 -0.31
N LEU A 23 0.42 7.03 0.65
CA LEU A 23 -0.35 7.71 1.71
C LEU A 23 0.59 8.48 2.65
N LEU A 24 1.74 7.89 2.99
CA LEU A 24 2.74 8.58 3.83
C LEU A 24 3.33 9.79 3.10
N ASP A 25 3.71 9.64 1.83
CA ASP A 25 4.23 10.75 1.01
C ASP A 25 3.20 11.89 0.89
N PHE A 26 1.94 11.54 0.61
CA PHE A 26 0.85 12.51 0.59
C PHE A 26 0.69 13.23 1.92
N ALA A 27 0.88 12.54 3.06
CA ALA A 27 0.75 13.12 4.38
C ALA A 27 1.87 14.09 4.79
N TYR A 28 3.01 14.04 4.11
CA TYR A 28 4.09 15.02 4.28
C TYR A 28 3.93 16.23 3.35
N GLU A 29 3.21 16.08 2.24
CA GLU A 29 3.04 17.13 1.23
C GLU A 29 1.72 17.93 1.37
N ASP A 30 0.66 17.32 1.89
CA ASP A 30 -0.70 17.88 1.85
C ASP A 30 -1.23 18.31 3.23
N GLU A 31 -1.80 19.51 3.31
CA GLU A 31 -2.36 20.11 4.52
C GLU A 31 -3.61 19.41 5.07
N ARG A 32 -4.27 18.57 4.26
CA ARG A 32 -5.44 17.76 4.68
C ARG A 32 -5.03 16.57 5.54
N ALA A 33 -3.73 16.27 5.61
CA ALA A 33 -3.15 15.29 6.49
C ALA A 33 -2.86 15.94 7.86
N ILE A 34 -3.69 15.61 8.84
CA ILE A 34 -3.60 16.17 10.19
C ILE A 34 -2.88 15.15 11.08
N TRP A 35 -1.69 15.52 11.54
CA TRP A 35 -0.95 14.74 12.53
C TRP A 35 -1.45 15.08 13.94
N HIS A 36 -2.04 14.09 14.63
CA HIS A 36 -2.47 14.22 16.03
C HIS A 36 -1.32 13.89 16.99
N SER A 37 -0.39 13.05 16.55
CA SER A 37 0.84 12.72 17.26
C SER A 37 1.90 12.29 16.26
N THR A 38 3.08 11.89 16.75
CA THR A 38 4.14 11.32 15.92
C THR A 38 3.75 10.03 15.21
N THR A 39 2.67 9.36 15.62
CA THR A 39 2.25 8.06 15.09
C THR A 39 0.76 8.02 14.74
N GLU A 40 0.04 9.14 14.84
CA GLU A 40 -1.38 9.21 14.54
C GLU A 40 -1.63 10.28 13.48
N LEU A 41 -2.16 9.83 12.35
CA LEU A 41 -2.37 10.63 11.15
C LEU A 41 -3.83 10.53 10.73
N GLU A 42 -4.49 11.65 10.48
CA GLU A 42 -5.88 11.70 10.04
C GLU A 42 -5.97 12.36 8.66
N PHE A 43 -6.68 11.70 7.75
CA PHE A 43 -7.10 12.28 6.47
C PHE A 43 -8.55 12.70 6.58
N ALA A 44 -8.78 13.99 6.83
CA ALA A 44 -10.10 14.57 6.87
C ALA A 44 -10.57 14.94 5.46
N GLU A 45 -11.79 14.55 5.10
CA GLU A 45 -12.46 14.96 3.85
C GLU A 45 -11.63 14.69 2.58
N ILE A 46 -10.93 13.55 2.54
CA ILE A 46 -10.14 13.17 1.38
C ILE A 46 -11.03 12.56 0.29
N ASP A 47 -11.04 13.18 -0.89
CA ASP A 47 -11.78 12.64 -2.02
C ASP A 47 -11.26 11.28 -2.44
N LYS A 48 -12.17 10.35 -2.72
CA LYS A 48 -11.84 9.04 -3.27
C LYS A 48 -11.03 9.14 -4.57
N LYS A 49 -11.27 10.18 -5.38
CA LYS A 49 -10.49 10.44 -6.61
C LYS A 49 -9.02 10.70 -6.30
N ILE A 50 -8.72 11.41 -5.21
CA ILE A 50 -7.34 11.65 -4.76
C ILE A 50 -6.70 10.31 -4.36
N LEU A 51 -7.39 9.49 -3.58
CA LEU A 51 -6.89 8.16 -3.19
C LEU A 51 -6.59 7.26 -4.41
N VAL A 52 -7.45 7.28 -5.43
CA VAL A 52 -7.22 6.54 -6.68
C VAL A 52 -6.04 7.13 -7.46
N ALA A 53 -5.92 8.46 -7.54
CA ALA A 53 -4.80 9.13 -8.19
C ALA A 53 -3.47 8.85 -7.49
N LEU A 54 -3.46 8.80 -6.14
CA LEU A 54 -2.31 8.38 -5.35
C LEU A 54 -1.91 6.95 -5.67
N GLY A 55 -2.87 6.02 -5.74
CA GLY A 55 -2.59 4.65 -6.15
C GLY A 55 -2.04 4.55 -7.59
N ALA A 56 -2.57 5.36 -8.51
CA ALA A 56 -2.07 5.41 -9.87
C ALA A 56 -0.62 5.93 -9.92
N LYS A 57 -0.32 7.02 -9.21
CA LYS A 57 1.04 7.60 -9.08
C LYS A 57 2.00 6.61 -8.41
N ALA A 58 1.55 5.93 -7.35
CA ALA A 58 2.33 4.94 -6.61
C ALA A 58 2.77 3.76 -7.48
N GLY A 59 1.98 3.39 -8.49
CA GLY A 59 2.30 2.27 -9.34
C GLY A 59 3.42 2.52 -10.36
N GLY A 60 3.84 3.77 -10.58
CA GLY A 60 4.83 4.11 -11.61
C GLY A 60 4.44 3.53 -12.97
N ASN A 61 5.27 2.62 -13.52
CA ASN A 61 5.01 1.91 -14.78
C ASN A 61 3.84 0.91 -14.71
N CYS A 62 3.34 0.61 -13.51
CA CYS A 62 2.22 -0.30 -13.27
C CYS A 62 1.23 0.32 -12.25
N PRO A 63 0.44 1.34 -12.68
CA PRO A 63 -0.55 2.04 -11.85
C PRO A 63 -1.49 1.10 -11.09
N LEU A 64 -1.83 1.45 -9.84
CA LEU A 64 -2.83 0.68 -9.10
C LEU A 64 -4.22 0.95 -9.68
N GLU A 65 -4.90 -0.13 -10.08
CA GLU A 65 -6.29 -0.08 -10.48
C GLU A 65 -7.19 0.32 -9.29
N GLU A 66 -8.29 1.02 -9.57
CA GLU A 66 -9.20 1.53 -8.54
C GLU A 66 -9.67 0.44 -7.56
N TRP A 67 -9.92 -0.78 -8.04
CA TRP A 67 -10.36 -1.87 -7.17
C TRP A 67 -9.30 -2.29 -6.15
N LYS A 68 -8.00 -2.18 -6.47
CA LYS A 68 -6.89 -2.45 -5.55
C LYS A 68 -6.84 -1.39 -4.45
N VAL A 69 -6.96 -0.11 -4.83
CA VAL A 69 -7.04 1.00 -3.88
C VAL A 69 -8.21 0.80 -2.91
N ARG A 70 -9.39 0.46 -3.44
CA ARG A 70 -10.56 0.12 -2.61
C ARG A 70 -10.30 -1.08 -1.70
N GLU A 71 -9.62 -2.12 -2.18
CA GLU A 71 -9.34 -3.31 -1.39
C GLU A 71 -8.31 -3.05 -0.27
N ALA A 72 -7.28 -2.24 -0.51
CA ALA A 72 -6.36 -1.80 0.54
C ALA A 72 -7.09 -1.04 1.65
N LEU A 73 -7.93 -0.08 1.29
CA LEU A 73 -8.66 0.76 2.24
C LEU A 73 -9.73 0.01 3.04
N VAL A 74 -10.36 -1.02 2.46
CA VAL A 74 -11.47 -1.75 3.10
C VAL A 74 -11.01 -3.01 3.83
N TYR A 75 -9.85 -3.56 3.48
CA TYR A 75 -9.39 -4.83 4.03
C TYR A 75 -7.93 -4.82 4.48
N TYR A 76 -6.97 -4.61 3.58
CA TYR A 76 -5.57 -4.89 3.95
C TYR A 76 -5.04 -3.94 5.02
N LEU A 77 -5.35 -2.65 4.94
CA LEU A 77 -4.95 -1.68 5.97
C LEU A 77 -5.81 -1.79 7.25
N PRO A 78 -7.16 -1.82 7.20
CA PRO A 78 -7.97 -1.81 8.42
C PRO A 78 -8.19 -3.17 9.08
N LYS A 79 -8.30 -4.27 8.32
CA LYS A 79 -8.69 -5.59 8.85
C LYS A 79 -7.51 -6.54 8.97
N PHE A 80 -6.65 -6.55 7.96
CA PHE A 80 -5.45 -7.36 8.00
C PHE A 80 -4.43 -6.68 8.92
N LEU A 81 -3.89 -5.51 8.55
CA LEU A 81 -2.86 -4.80 9.32
C LEU A 81 -3.40 -4.03 10.54
N GLY A 82 -4.68 -3.70 10.59
CA GLY A 82 -5.26 -2.97 11.73
C GLY A 82 -4.74 -1.54 11.89
N ILE A 83 -4.10 -0.97 10.87
CA ILE A 83 -3.47 0.36 10.92
C ILE A 83 -4.36 1.48 10.37
N LEU A 84 -5.51 1.15 9.78
CA LEU A 84 -6.44 2.13 9.24
C LEU A 84 -7.80 2.02 9.94
N GLU A 85 -8.32 3.15 10.39
CA GLU A 85 -9.64 3.27 10.98
C GLU A 85 -10.54 4.16 10.12
N ASP A 86 -11.73 3.66 9.78
CA ASP A 86 -12.75 4.42 9.07
C ASP A 86 -13.54 5.30 10.05
N ARG A 87 -13.28 6.61 10.00
CA ARG A 87 -13.85 7.64 10.89
C ARG A 87 -15.03 8.38 10.28
N ARG A 88 -15.56 7.92 9.12
CA ARG A 88 -16.74 8.54 8.50
C ARG A 88 -17.94 8.54 9.46
N LYS A 89 -18.49 9.73 9.71
CA LYS A 89 -19.68 9.94 10.55
C LYS A 89 -20.90 9.16 10.01
N ILE A 90 -21.04 9.12 8.69
CA ILE A 90 -22.11 8.36 8.01
C ILE A 90 -21.47 7.15 7.31
N LYS A 91 -21.58 5.98 7.93
CA LYS A 91 -21.10 4.69 7.37
C LYS A 91 -22.07 4.10 6.35
N LYS A 92 -23.31 4.59 6.26
CA LYS A 92 -24.39 4.03 5.43
C LYS A 92 -24.58 4.86 4.16
N GLY A 93 -24.17 4.31 3.02
CA GLY A 93 -24.48 4.81 1.68
C GLY A 93 -23.31 4.67 0.72
N ARG A 94 -23.52 4.00 -0.43
CA ARG A 94 -22.57 3.98 -1.55
C ARG A 94 -22.53 5.38 -2.18
N GLY A 95 -21.87 6.36 -1.57
CA GLY A 95 -21.91 7.71 -2.15
C GLY A 95 -21.20 8.85 -1.42
N SER A 96 -20.56 8.61 -0.26
CA SER A 96 -19.66 9.65 0.26
C SER A 96 -18.39 9.67 -0.58
N GLU A 97 -18.31 10.62 -1.51
CA GLU A 97 -17.12 10.91 -2.31
C GLU A 97 -15.93 11.29 -1.40
N LEU A 98 -16.26 11.92 -0.27
CA LEU A 98 -15.32 12.28 0.79
C LEU A 98 -15.14 11.14 1.78
N GLY A 99 -13.90 10.72 1.93
CA GLY A 99 -13.43 9.78 2.93
C GLY A 99 -12.93 10.49 4.19
N HIS A 100 -12.98 9.78 5.32
CA HIS A 100 -12.41 10.25 6.58
C HIS A 100 -11.78 9.05 7.27
N PHE A 101 -10.46 9.04 7.37
CA PHE A 101 -9.70 7.90 7.87
C PHE A 101 -8.62 8.34 8.84
N LYS A 102 -8.35 7.51 9.85
CA LYS A 102 -7.18 7.63 10.74
C LYS A 102 -6.21 6.50 10.43
N LEU A 103 -4.94 6.81 10.26
CA LEU A 103 -3.83 5.88 10.25
C LEU A 103 -3.15 5.86 11.62
N ASN A 104 -2.99 4.67 12.18
CA ASN A 104 -2.19 4.39 13.37
C ASN A 104 -0.86 3.80 12.88
N LEU A 105 0.18 4.63 12.88
CA LEU A 105 1.52 4.27 12.44
C LEU A 105 2.33 3.63 13.57
N TRP A 106 3.43 2.97 13.22
CA TRP A 106 4.34 2.37 14.20
C TRP A 106 5.46 3.32 14.63
N HIS A 107 5.86 4.21 13.73
CA HIS A 107 6.95 5.16 13.93
C HIS A 107 6.61 6.53 13.37
N SER A 108 7.37 7.55 13.74
CA SER A 108 7.32 8.87 13.09
C SER A 108 8.01 8.87 11.73
N ASP A 109 9.00 8.01 11.55
CA ASP A 109 9.82 7.96 10.34
C ASP A 109 9.16 7.10 9.26
N LYS A 110 9.17 7.60 8.01
CA LYS A 110 8.57 6.92 6.85
C LYS A 110 9.22 5.55 6.61
N GLU A 111 10.55 5.49 6.55
CA GLU A 111 11.27 4.25 6.23
C GLU A 111 11.05 3.19 7.30
N LYS A 112 11.07 3.58 8.58
CA LYS A 112 10.76 2.68 9.70
C LYS A 112 9.34 2.13 9.63
N ASN A 113 8.35 2.92 9.20
CA ASN A 113 6.99 2.42 8.97
C ASN A 113 6.93 1.40 7.82
N LEU A 114 7.70 1.61 6.75
CA LEU A 114 7.76 0.67 5.62
C LEU A 114 8.44 -0.64 5.99
N GLU A 115 9.48 -0.60 6.82
CA GLU A 115 10.10 -1.81 7.38
C GLU A 115 9.14 -2.54 8.32
N GLN A 116 8.48 -1.81 9.21
CA GLN A 116 7.53 -2.41 10.15
C GLN A 116 6.33 -3.00 9.42
N PHE A 117 5.87 -2.38 8.32
CA PHE A 117 4.85 -2.93 7.44
C PHE A 117 5.22 -4.35 6.97
N ASP A 118 6.45 -4.57 6.51
CA ASP A 118 6.87 -5.89 6.01
C ASP A 118 6.94 -6.92 7.15
N LYS A 119 7.47 -6.54 8.30
CA LYS A 119 7.52 -7.40 9.50
C LYS A 119 6.11 -7.82 9.92
N GLU A 120 5.20 -6.87 10.02
CA GLU A 120 3.81 -7.07 10.42
C GLU A 120 3.01 -7.88 9.40
N TRP A 121 3.29 -7.70 8.09
CA TRP A 121 2.69 -8.50 7.04
C TRP A 121 3.10 -9.97 7.18
N GLN A 122 4.42 -10.23 7.24
CA GLN A 122 4.96 -11.59 7.36
C GLN A 122 4.48 -12.28 8.63
N GLN A 123 4.46 -11.59 9.77
CA GLN A 123 3.96 -12.16 11.02
C GLN A 123 2.48 -12.57 10.91
N ARG A 124 1.64 -11.75 10.28
CA ARG A 124 0.22 -12.08 10.09
C ARG A 124 0.03 -13.25 9.13
N VAL A 125 0.80 -13.31 8.04
CA VAL A 125 0.78 -14.46 7.12
C VAL A 125 1.14 -15.74 7.88
N LYS A 126 2.24 -15.75 8.66
CA LYS A 126 2.62 -16.90 9.48
C LYS A 126 1.55 -17.30 10.48
N ARG A 127 0.87 -16.34 11.12
CA ARG A 127 -0.26 -16.64 12.04
C ARG A 127 -1.42 -17.34 11.32
N LEU A 128 -1.72 -16.92 10.09
CA LEU A 128 -2.75 -17.58 9.26
C LEU A 128 -2.33 -18.98 8.80
N GLU A 129 -1.04 -19.26 8.71
CA GLU A 129 -0.50 -20.59 8.37
C GLU A 129 -0.47 -21.54 9.59
N ILE A 130 -0.25 -21.00 10.80
CA ILE A 130 -0.12 -21.76 12.04
C ILE A 130 -1.48 -22.08 12.68
N GLU A 131 -2.56 -21.38 12.34
CA GLU A 131 -3.92 -21.78 12.77
C GLU A 131 -4.52 -22.78 11.76
N PRO A 132 -4.42 -24.11 11.98
CA PRO A 132 -5.19 -25.06 11.21
C PRO A 132 -6.66 -24.83 11.54
N ASN A 133 -7.39 -24.27 10.57
CA ASN A 133 -8.83 -24.40 10.51
C ASN A 133 -9.18 -25.88 10.73
N SER A 134 -9.98 -26.18 11.76
CA SER A 134 -10.51 -27.51 12.07
C SER A 134 -11.49 -28.05 11.01
N LYS A 135 -11.37 -27.58 9.75
CA LYS A 135 -12.12 -28.04 8.59
C LYS A 135 -11.19 -28.13 7.37
N GLY A 136 -10.59 -29.32 7.24
CA GLY A 136 -10.26 -30.05 6.01
C GLY A 136 -9.59 -29.32 4.83
N THR A 137 -8.34 -29.72 4.58
CA THR A 137 -7.69 -29.95 3.26
C THR A 137 -7.54 -28.71 2.35
N THR A 138 -6.33 -28.25 1.99
CA THR A 138 -5.30 -29.02 1.26
C THR A 138 -3.88 -28.55 1.62
N SER A 139 -3.02 -29.53 1.88
CA SER A 139 -1.57 -29.44 2.06
C SER A 139 -0.86 -28.83 0.82
N TYR A 140 0.10 -27.94 1.04
CA TYR A 140 1.25 -27.78 0.15
C TYR A 140 2.47 -28.43 0.84
N PRO A 141 3.21 -29.31 0.16
CA PRO A 141 4.40 -29.93 0.72
C PRO A 141 5.57 -28.94 0.71
N GLY A 142 6.39 -29.01 1.76
CA GLY A 142 7.83 -28.76 1.64
C GLY A 142 8.28 -27.34 1.96
N LEU A 143 8.74 -27.16 3.19
CA LEU A 143 9.86 -26.27 3.49
C LEU A 143 11.10 -26.77 2.71
N GLU A 144 11.56 -26.00 1.74
CA GLU A 144 12.96 -26.05 1.30
C GLU A 144 13.54 -24.66 1.61
N LEU A 145 14.41 -24.61 2.61
CA LEU A 145 15.30 -23.49 2.87
C LEU A 145 16.35 -23.49 1.75
N GLU A 146 16.10 -22.76 0.67
CA GLU A 146 17.18 -22.31 -0.21
C GLU A 146 17.27 -20.79 -0.19
N ALA A 147 18.39 -20.33 0.36
CA ALA A 147 18.88 -19.00 0.15
C ALA A 147 19.25 -18.84 -1.32
N GLN A 148 18.45 -18.09 -2.08
CA GLN A 148 18.91 -17.39 -3.28
C GLN A 148 18.25 -16.01 -3.35
N GLU A 149 19.09 -14.99 -3.27
CA GLU A 149 18.78 -13.64 -3.71
C GLU A 149 18.31 -13.67 -5.16
N GLN A 150 17.08 -13.24 -5.40
CA GLN A 150 16.71 -12.64 -6.68
C GLN A 150 15.48 -11.75 -6.49
N GLU A 151 15.73 -10.45 -6.60
CA GLU A 151 14.72 -9.45 -6.88
C GLU A 151 13.93 -9.88 -8.12
N VAL A 152 12.68 -10.32 -7.92
CA VAL A 152 11.71 -10.41 -9.00
C VAL A 152 10.65 -9.35 -8.75
N ILE A 153 11.05 -8.11 -9.04
CA ILE A 153 10.13 -7.02 -9.38
C ILE A 153 9.33 -7.49 -10.60
N PRO A 154 8.00 -7.31 -10.66
CA PRO A 154 7.24 -7.75 -11.83
C PRO A 154 7.72 -7.02 -13.08
N ILE A 155 8.07 -7.78 -14.11
CA ILE A 155 8.35 -7.33 -15.46
C ILE A 155 7.07 -6.71 -16.03
N CYS A 156 6.91 -5.40 -15.87
CA CYS A 156 6.00 -4.60 -16.70
C CYS A 156 6.62 -4.61 -18.11
N LYS A 157 5.94 -5.21 -19.09
CA LYS A 157 6.44 -5.35 -20.48
C LYS A 157 6.95 -4.00 -20.99
N SER A 158 8.25 -3.90 -21.23
CA SER A 158 8.89 -2.72 -21.84
C SER A 158 8.34 -2.49 -23.23
N LEU A 159 7.49 -1.47 -23.41
CA LEU A 159 7.34 -0.84 -24.72
C LEU A 159 8.64 -0.07 -24.97
N LYS A 160 9.45 -0.56 -25.92
CA LYS A 160 10.60 0.17 -26.45
C LYS A 160 10.09 1.45 -27.09
N ILE A 161 10.24 2.59 -26.42
CA ILE A 161 10.17 3.88 -27.08
C ILE A 161 11.58 4.16 -27.59
N SER A 162 11.75 3.96 -28.89
CA SER A 162 12.90 4.42 -29.66
C SER A 162 12.99 5.94 -29.53
N SER A 163 14.01 6.42 -28.82
CA SER A 163 14.40 7.82 -28.83
C SER A 163 15.20 8.13 -30.09
N PRO A 164 14.99 9.25 -30.77
CA PRO A 164 16.03 9.88 -31.55
C PRO A 164 16.56 11.12 -30.81
N GLY A 165 17.82 11.03 -30.40
CA GLY A 165 18.83 12.03 -30.77
C GLY A 165 18.82 13.39 -30.09
N ASN A 166 19.88 13.58 -29.31
CA ASN A 166 20.75 14.76 -29.26
C ASN A 166 20.33 15.98 -28.41
N GLY A 167 21.23 16.36 -27.49
CA GLY A 167 21.44 17.77 -27.13
C GLY A 167 21.75 18.09 -25.67
N ILE A 168 22.96 17.72 -25.20
CA ILE A 168 23.89 18.43 -24.29
C ILE A 168 23.32 19.28 -23.11
N PRO A 169 23.84 19.11 -21.86
CA PRO A 169 23.36 19.82 -20.68
C PRO A 169 23.90 21.26 -20.57
N LYS A 170 23.10 22.18 -20.01
CA LYS A 170 23.61 23.47 -19.51
C LYS A 170 23.18 23.74 -18.07
N VAL A 171 24.21 23.75 -17.23
CA VAL A 171 24.33 24.28 -15.88
C VAL A 171 24.15 25.81 -15.87
N ILE A 172 23.29 26.37 -15.01
CA ILE A 172 23.43 27.70 -14.37
C ILE A 172 22.70 27.63 -13.01
N ARG A 173 23.41 27.34 -11.91
CA ARG A 173 23.94 28.26 -10.88
C ARG A 173 22.88 29.01 -10.05
N TYR A 174 22.73 28.59 -8.79
CA TYR A 174 22.41 29.51 -7.68
C TYR A 174 23.67 30.30 -7.31
N ILE A 175 23.53 31.58 -6.95
CA ILE A 175 24.18 32.30 -5.84
C ILE A 175 23.75 33.79 -5.95
N VAL A 176 23.14 34.26 -4.84
CA VAL A 176 22.97 35.61 -4.26
C VAL A 176 22.85 36.81 -5.20
#